data_AF-A0AAN6VK21-F1
#
_entry.id   AF-A0AAN6VK21-F1
#
_cell.length_a   1.000
_cell.length_b   1.000
_cell.length_c   1.000
_cell.angle_alpha   90.00
_cell.angle_beta   90.00
_cell.angle_gamma   90.00
#
_symmetry.space_group_name_H-M   'P 1'
#
loop_
_entity.id
_entity.type
_entity.pdbx_description
1 polymer ?
#
loop_
_entity_poly.entity_id
_entity_poly.type
_entity_poly.pdbx_seq_one_letter_code
_entity_poly.pdbx_strand_id
1 'polypeptide(L)'
;MHEPSPKHHVATTLNYWDDPGDGSCPTPIFIGRRSVTNKRPHRAHGFVVTDIAGDEDKYSLDTHGFQYCQHESYEKEFTDEQAIRSVYYEECQNLLKEVTGARRVHIFNHKVRRGPTQWHHLGVNGGNLASRGPVTRTHVDQSYVGAELRLRREFPDPKEAEELLKQRYQIINIWRPIATILKDPIAVADANSVPDSDLVGAEMVEDDFRGESWVVRHNPDHRWHFKYRMTPQDVLLIKCFDSDTSLARRALHSAFEDPAFRDEVSRQSIEGKQVPVWSMRTINYDLLLSQDPAEVEKVVKACLEEGYFQLDLDGIDGRRTLEDRQEVLKLMHRFFEAPLEAKNEYGLIDSHLGYEPVGSRTGAFGAGTKDGYEMLKVSRDEIQQGSPRVPSPIKNSGDLHILEQSIGSCNTITKVILSALSTGMGLTGGERFEKSHRNDRPSTTTLSMMHYLPAEVTGQDKIGHQKHTDISSLTLLFSDEWGLQIRPPGECGAREMGFVAPKPGCAFVHVGDSLRFASGMKFQSCIHRVVPFNPSEHRYSIAYFLRAEDDTMFTDSEGRYVTAKDWHDEKFKAFTDPPMWQAMAPRSMILGGMKEDGADDREDLVECLVEYYFQCVT
;
A
#
# COMPACT_ATOMS: atom_id res chain seq x y z
N MET A 1 -54.30 4.28 -11.74
CA MET A 1 -53.48 3.06 -11.79
C MET A 1 -52.45 3.28 -12.87
N HIS A 2 -51.16 3.17 -12.59
CA HIS A 2 -50.19 2.94 -13.66
C HIS A 2 -50.28 1.47 -14.04
N GLU A 3 -50.26 1.16 -15.34
CA GLU A 3 -49.94 -0.18 -15.79
C GLU A 3 -48.47 -0.46 -15.41
N PRO A 4 -48.13 -1.65 -14.89
CA PRO A 4 -46.74 -1.98 -14.62
C PRO A 4 -45.95 -1.99 -15.93
N SER A 5 -44.80 -1.35 -15.95
CA SER A 5 -43.88 -1.38 -17.11
C SER A 5 -43.60 -2.83 -17.51
N PRO A 6 -43.55 -3.14 -18.82
CA PRO A 6 -43.24 -4.50 -19.27
C PRO A 6 -41.85 -4.92 -18.78
N LYS A 7 -41.80 -6.09 -18.15
CA LYS A 7 -40.58 -6.68 -17.58
C LYS A 7 -39.52 -6.94 -18.65
N HIS A 8 -38.28 -6.55 -18.36
CA HIS A 8 -37.16 -6.69 -19.29
C HIS A 8 -36.41 -8.00 -19.06
N HIS A 9 -37.05 -9.14 -19.31
CA HIS A 9 -36.41 -10.46 -19.23
C HIS A 9 -35.35 -10.61 -20.33
N VAL A 10 -34.12 -10.98 -19.98
CA VAL A 10 -32.99 -11.01 -20.92
C VAL A 10 -32.56 -12.44 -21.23
N ALA A 11 -32.68 -12.85 -22.49
CA ALA A 11 -32.03 -14.06 -23.00
C ALA A 11 -30.54 -13.77 -23.29
N THR A 12 -29.65 -14.45 -22.59
CA THR A 12 -28.20 -14.20 -22.61
C THR A 12 -27.41 -15.49 -22.37
N THR A 13 -26.09 -15.39 -22.18
CA THR A 13 -25.25 -16.49 -21.71
C THR A 13 -24.54 -16.17 -20.40
N LEU A 14 -24.34 -17.20 -19.57
CA LEU A 14 -23.61 -17.16 -18.31
C LEU A 14 -22.46 -18.16 -18.35
N ASN A 15 -21.30 -17.80 -17.81
CA ASN A 15 -20.07 -18.59 -17.92
C ASN A 15 -19.85 -19.46 -16.68
N TYR A 16 -20.19 -20.74 -16.80
CA TYR A 16 -19.98 -21.77 -15.78
C TYR A 16 -18.60 -22.38 -15.88
N TRP A 17 -18.13 -23.06 -14.83
CA TRP A 17 -16.86 -23.79 -14.87
C TRP A 17 -16.93 -24.97 -15.84
N ASP A 18 -15.92 -25.08 -16.69
CA ASP A 18 -15.81 -26.17 -17.67
C ASP A 18 -15.16 -27.38 -16.98
N ASP A 19 -15.98 -28.16 -16.28
CA ASP A 19 -15.56 -29.38 -15.56
C ASP A 19 -14.99 -30.41 -16.58
N PRO A 20 -13.71 -30.79 -16.48
CA PRO A 20 -13.10 -31.76 -17.40
C PRO A 20 -13.64 -33.19 -17.22
N GLY A 21 -14.37 -33.49 -16.14
CA GLY A 21 -14.97 -34.80 -15.88
C GLY A 21 -13.99 -35.90 -15.49
N ASP A 22 -12.70 -35.59 -15.32
CA ASP A 22 -11.63 -36.51 -14.91
C ASP A 22 -11.41 -36.57 -13.39
N GLY A 23 -12.13 -35.74 -12.63
CA GLY A 23 -12.00 -35.63 -11.17
C GLY A 23 -10.89 -34.69 -10.70
N SER A 24 -10.24 -33.94 -11.59
CA SER A 24 -9.26 -32.91 -11.21
C SER A 24 -9.92 -31.72 -10.52
N CYS A 25 -9.20 -31.12 -9.56
CA CYS A 25 -9.67 -29.92 -8.86
C CYS A 25 -9.67 -28.70 -9.81
N PRO A 26 -10.61 -27.75 -9.65
CA PRO A 26 -10.60 -26.51 -10.42
C PRO A 26 -9.26 -25.77 -10.30
N THR A 27 -8.72 -25.28 -11.41
CA THR A 27 -7.44 -24.55 -11.43
C THR A 27 -7.45 -23.42 -10.40
N PRO A 28 -6.45 -23.31 -9.50
CA PRO A 28 -6.42 -22.20 -8.55
C PRO A 28 -6.40 -20.85 -9.27
N ILE A 29 -7.05 -19.84 -8.69
CA ILE A 29 -6.82 -18.45 -9.12
C ILE A 29 -5.63 -17.96 -8.31
N PHE A 30 -4.58 -17.56 -9.02
CA PHE A 30 -3.48 -16.81 -8.43
C PHE A 30 -3.74 -15.33 -8.63
N ILE A 31 -3.94 -14.66 -7.50
CA ILE A 31 -4.22 -13.23 -7.43
C ILE A 31 -2.92 -12.61 -6.91
N GLY A 32 -2.18 -11.95 -7.81
CA GLY A 32 -0.88 -11.38 -7.47
C GLY A 32 -0.84 -9.88 -7.73
N ARG A 33 0.06 -9.19 -7.01
CA ARG A 33 0.29 -7.72 -6.97
C ARG A 33 0.13 -6.90 -8.26
N ARG A 34 0.16 -7.51 -9.46
CA ARG A 34 -0.01 -6.84 -10.76
C ARG A 34 -0.96 -7.54 -11.74
N SER A 35 -1.50 -8.71 -11.42
CA SER A 35 -2.32 -9.50 -12.36
C SER A 35 -3.21 -10.56 -11.70
N VAL A 36 -4.38 -10.78 -12.30
CA VAL A 36 -5.28 -11.89 -11.95
C VAL A 36 -5.05 -13.05 -12.93
N THR A 37 -4.39 -14.12 -12.50
CA THR A 37 -4.17 -15.31 -13.33
C THR A 37 -5.36 -16.27 -13.19
N ASN A 38 -6.54 -15.86 -13.65
CA ASN A 38 -7.74 -16.70 -13.66
C ASN A 38 -7.83 -17.56 -14.93
N LYS A 39 -6.97 -18.59 -15.00
CA LYS A 39 -6.93 -19.59 -16.07
C LYS A 39 -8.03 -20.66 -15.97
N ARG A 40 -8.96 -20.58 -14.99
CA ARG A 40 -10.07 -21.54 -14.87
C ARG A 40 -10.86 -21.60 -16.20
N PRO A 41 -10.94 -22.77 -16.85
CA PRO A 41 -11.70 -22.90 -18.09
C PRO A 41 -13.20 -22.71 -17.78
N HIS A 42 -13.92 -22.13 -18.72
CA HIS A 42 -15.33 -21.81 -18.54
C HIS A 42 -16.08 -21.94 -19.86
N ARG A 43 -17.35 -22.32 -19.76
CA ARG A 43 -18.24 -22.54 -20.90
C ARG A 43 -19.44 -21.60 -20.78
N ALA A 44 -19.80 -20.97 -21.88
CA ALA A 44 -21.01 -20.14 -21.97
C ALA A 44 -22.25 -21.03 -22.14
N HIS A 45 -23.24 -20.86 -21.27
CA HIS A 45 -24.51 -21.57 -21.32
C HIS A 45 -25.67 -20.57 -21.41
N GLY A 46 -26.69 -20.87 -22.22
CA GLY A 46 -27.82 -19.98 -22.46
C GLY A 46 -28.83 -19.99 -21.32
N PHE A 47 -29.22 -18.82 -20.82
CA PHE A 47 -30.21 -18.62 -19.76
C PHE A 47 -31.14 -17.45 -20.10
N VAL A 48 -32.31 -17.42 -19.47
CA VAL A 48 -33.16 -16.22 -19.38
C VAL A 48 -33.01 -15.65 -17.97
N VAL A 49 -32.42 -14.47 -17.85
CA VAL A 49 -32.32 -13.73 -16.58
C VAL A 49 -33.62 -12.97 -16.37
N THR A 50 -34.27 -13.20 -15.23
CA THR A 50 -35.60 -12.70 -14.93
C THR A 50 -35.54 -11.31 -14.29
N ASP A 51 -36.15 -10.32 -14.94
CA ASP A 51 -36.30 -8.97 -14.35
C ASP A 51 -37.31 -8.97 -13.19
N ILE A 52 -36.84 -8.61 -12.00
CA ILE A 52 -37.64 -8.52 -10.77
C ILE A 52 -37.95 -7.08 -10.33
N ALA A 53 -37.71 -6.07 -11.17
CA ALA A 53 -38.07 -4.68 -10.85
C ALA A 53 -39.59 -4.54 -10.56
N GLY A 54 -39.97 -4.09 -9.37
CA GLY A 54 -41.37 -4.05 -8.89
C GLY A 54 -41.87 -5.34 -8.22
N ASP A 55 -41.01 -6.33 -8.00
CA ASP A 55 -41.27 -7.59 -7.30
C ASP A 55 -40.18 -7.91 -6.24
N GLU A 56 -39.36 -6.91 -5.87
CA GLU A 56 -38.18 -7.08 -5.02
C GLU A 56 -38.50 -7.60 -3.61
N ASP A 57 -39.69 -7.30 -3.11
CA ASP A 57 -40.20 -7.68 -1.78
C ASP A 57 -40.30 -9.20 -1.57
N LYS A 58 -40.32 -9.97 -2.67
CA LYS A 58 -40.38 -11.44 -2.66
C LYS A 58 -39.03 -12.11 -2.41
N TYR A 59 -37.93 -11.36 -2.48
CA TYR A 59 -36.56 -11.88 -2.46
C TYR A 59 -35.80 -11.37 -1.24
N SER A 60 -35.53 -12.26 -0.27
CA SER A 60 -34.77 -11.93 0.94
C SER A 60 -33.51 -12.79 1.12
N LEU A 61 -32.53 -12.26 1.86
CA LEU A 61 -31.24 -12.92 2.13
C LEU A 61 -31.40 -14.32 2.73
N ASP A 62 -32.40 -14.53 3.57
CA ASP A 62 -32.65 -15.80 4.27
C ASP A 62 -33.50 -16.79 3.46
N THR A 63 -34.19 -16.34 2.41
CA THR A 63 -35.03 -17.21 1.54
C THR A 63 -34.39 -17.51 0.19
N HIS A 64 -33.79 -16.52 -0.47
CA HIS A 64 -33.26 -16.63 -1.84
C HIS A 64 -31.73 -16.42 -1.90
N GLY A 65 -31.09 -16.00 -0.81
CA GLY A 65 -29.65 -15.71 -0.74
C GLY A 65 -29.27 -14.32 -1.25
N PHE A 66 -30.24 -13.51 -1.69
CA PHE A 66 -30.03 -12.12 -2.09
C PHE A 66 -31.25 -11.27 -1.74
N GLN A 67 -31.07 -9.95 -1.65
CA GLN A 67 -32.13 -9.00 -1.35
C GLN A 67 -31.82 -7.64 -1.97
N TYR A 68 -32.84 -6.95 -2.46
CA TYR A 68 -32.71 -5.56 -2.90
C TYR A 68 -33.29 -4.63 -1.83
N CYS A 69 -32.63 -3.52 -1.57
CA CYS A 69 -33.07 -2.49 -0.63
C CYS A 69 -32.89 -1.08 -1.20
N GLN A 70 -33.71 -0.14 -0.75
CA GLN A 70 -33.54 1.28 -1.04
C GLN A 70 -32.67 1.91 0.03
N HIS A 71 -31.61 2.61 -0.38
CA HIS A 71 -30.81 3.42 0.54
C HIS A 71 -30.21 4.60 -0.24
N GLU A 72 -30.45 5.84 0.17
CA GLU A 72 -29.72 6.97 -0.38
C GLU A 72 -28.39 7.15 0.37
N SER A 73 -27.27 7.01 -0.33
CA SER A 73 -25.93 7.26 0.22
C SER A 73 -25.62 8.76 0.26
N TYR A 74 -24.92 9.25 1.29
CA TYR A 74 -24.37 10.61 1.29
C TYR A 74 -23.31 10.76 0.20
N GLU A 75 -22.39 9.80 0.13
CA GLU A 75 -21.42 9.69 -0.97
C GLU A 75 -22.14 9.42 -2.29
N LYS A 76 -21.77 10.17 -3.34
CA LYS A 76 -22.38 10.07 -4.68
C LYS A 76 -21.39 9.55 -5.72
N GLU A 77 -20.20 10.14 -5.77
CA GLU A 77 -19.13 9.75 -6.71
C GLU A 77 -18.18 8.70 -6.14
N PHE A 78 -18.10 8.55 -4.81
CA PHE A 78 -17.24 7.55 -4.17
C PHE A 78 -15.77 7.64 -4.62
N THR A 79 -15.25 8.88 -4.65
CA THR A 79 -13.87 9.20 -5.01
C THR A 79 -12.99 9.58 -3.81
N ASP A 80 -13.59 9.75 -2.63
CA ASP A 80 -12.89 10.07 -1.38
C ASP A 80 -12.90 8.84 -0.44
N GLU A 81 -11.75 8.17 -0.34
CA GLU A 81 -11.55 6.99 0.52
C GLU A 81 -11.78 7.31 2.01
N GLN A 82 -11.52 8.55 2.47
CA GLN A 82 -11.78 8.95 3.85
C GLN A 82 -13.28 9.13 4.09
N ALA A 83 -14.00 9.81 3.18
CA ALA A 83 -15.46 9.95 3.28
C ALA A 83 -16.16 8.58 3.20
N ILE A 84 -15.69 7.67 2.34
CA ILE A 84 -16.19 6.30 2.28
C ILE A 84 -15.99 5.57 3.62
N ARG A 85 -14.79 5.61 4.20
CA ARG A 85 -14.50 4.91 5.48
C ARG A 85 -15.12 5.57 6.72
N SER A 86 -15.47 6.85 6.67
CA SER A 86 -16.04 7.58 7.81
C SER A 86 -17.55 7.81 7.75
N VAL A 87 -18.15 7.75 6.56
CA VAL A 87 -19.59 7.95 6.35
C VAL A 87 -20.23 6.70 5.74
N TYR A 88 -19.81 6.30 4.53
CA TYR A 88 -20.43 5.18 3.81
C TYR A 88 -20.28 3.82 4.53
N TYR A 89 -19.19 3.64 5.29
CA TYR A 89 -19.03 2.51 6.19
C TYR A 89 -20.09 2.46 7.30
N GLU A 90 -20.44 3.61 7.90
CA GLU A 90 -21.48 3.66 8.93
C GLU A 90 -22.86 3.42 8.33
N GLU A 91 -23.16 4.01 7.17
CA GLU A 91 -24.36 3.73 6.38
C GLU A 91 -24.52 2.22 6.10
N CYS A 92 -23.51 1.59 5.51
CA CYS A 92 -23.49 0.16 5.21
C CYS A 92 -23.66 -0.72 6.45
N GLN A 93 -23.01 -0.38 7.57
CA GLN A 93 -23.20 -1.10 8.83
C GLN A 93 -24.64 -0.98 9.34
N ASN A 94 -25.24 0.20 9.26
CA ASN A 94 -26.58 0.45 9.78
C ASN A 94 -27.64 -0.22 8.90
N LEU A 95 -27.49 -0.16 7.57
CA LEU A 95 -28.32 -0.90 6.61
C LEU A 95 -28.27 -2.42 6.83
N LEU A 96 -27.08 -3.00 7.09
CA LEU A 96 -27.00 -4.43 7.40
C LEU A 96 -27.62 -4.78 8.75
N LYS A 97 -27.39 -3.98 9.82
CA LYS A 97 -28.04 -4.18 11.13
C LYS A 97 -29.57 -4.16 11.01
N GLU A 98 -30.12 -3.26 10.20
CA GLU A 98 -31.56 -3.16 9.93
C GLU A 98 -32.09 -4.40 9.18
N VAL A 99 -31.40 -4.84 8.13
CA VAL A 99 -31.86 -5.94 7.27
C VAL A 99 -31.67 -7.32 7.92
N THR A 100 -30.58 -7.57 8.63
CA THR A 100 -30.26 -8.90 9.19
C THR A 100 -30.51 -9.02 10.71
N GLY A 101 -30.72 -7.91 11.41
CA GLY A 101 -30.79 -7.88 12.88
C GLY A 101 -29.44 -8.09 13.58
N ALA A 102 -28.32 -8.02 12.85
CA ALA A 102 -26.99 -8.30 13.39
C ALA A 102 -26.58 -7.35 14.52
N ARG A 103 -25.96 -7.91 15.57
CA ARG A 103 -25.45 -7.15 16.73
C ARG A 103 -24.13 -6.43 16.44
N ARG A 104 -23.30 -6.99 15.56
CA ARG A 104 -22.00 -6.47 15.13
C ARG A 104 -21.97 -6.54 13.61
N VAL A 105 -21.39 -5.54 12.96
CA VAL A 105 -21.09 -5.62 11.52
C VAL A 105 -19.65 -5.18 11.35
N HIS A 106 -18.82 -6.07 10.81
CA HIS A 106 -17.41 -5.81 10.55
C HIS A 106 -17.17 -5.80 9.05
N ILE A 107 -17.01 -4.59 8.49
CA ILE A 107 -16.59 -4.39 7.09
C ILE A 107 -15.07 -4.61 7.03
N PHE A 108 -14.63 -5.63 6.29
CA PHE A 108 -13.20 -5.96 6.21
C PHE A 108 -12.54 -5.50 4.91
N ASN A 109 -13.25 -5.54 3.78
CA ASN A 109 -12.63 -5.31 2.48
C ASN A 109 -13.64 -4.88 1.42
N HIS A 110 -13.17 -4.20 0.37
CA HIS A 110 -13.93 -3.65 -0.75
C HIS A 110 -12.96 -3.38 -2.05
N LYS A 111 -13.37 -3.05 -3.31
CA LYS A 111 -12.60 -2.68 -4.59
C LYS A 111 -13.20 -1.51 -5.43
N VAL A 112 -12.50 -0.51 -6.00
CA VAL A 112 -13.19 0.44 -6.94
C VAL A 112 -13.52 -0.20 -8.32
N ARG A 113 -14.69 0.10 -8.96
CA ARG A 113 -15.00 -0.34 -10.35
C ARG A 113 -15.60 0.74 -11.26
N ARG A 114 -14.85 1.13 -12.30
CA ARG A 114 -15.29 2.00 -13.42
C ARG A 114 -14.77 1.55 -14.82
N GLY A 115 -14.23 0.33 -14.96
CA GLY A 115 -13.55 -0.15 -16.18
C GLY A 115 -14.41 -0.98 -17.17
N PRO A 116 -13.87 -1.27 -18.39
CA PRO A 116 -14.60 -1.93 -19.47
C PRO A 116 -14.84 -3.44 -19.29
N THR A 117 -15.87 -3.96 -19.95
CA THR A 117 -16.31 -5.36 -19.94
C THR A 117 -15.18 -6.38 -20.16
N GLN A 118 -14.33 -6.13 -21.16
CA GLN A 118 -13.27 -7.05 -21.60
C GLN A 118 -11.92 -6.78 -20.92
N TRP A 119 -11.91 -6.20 -19.71
CA TRP A 119 -10.69 -5.83 -18.98
C TRP A 119 -9.66 -6.96 -18.83
N HIS A 120 -10.12 -8.21 -18.69
CA HIS A 120 -9.24 -9.39 -18.66
C HIS A 120 -8.32 -9.50 -19.89
N HIS A 121 -8.80 -9.09 -21.08
CA HIS A 121 -8.04 -9.16 -22.34
C HIS A 121 -7.02 -8.03 -22.51
N LEU A 122 -7.04 -7.00 -21.67
CA LEU A 122 -5.99 -5.97 -21.64
C LEU A 122 -4.63 -6.54 -21.18
N GLY A 123 -4.64 -7.70 -20.51
CA GLY A 123 -3.44 -8.34 -19.98
C GLY A 123 -2.72 -7.50 -18.92
N VAL A 124 -1.52 -7.93 -18.53
CA VAL A 124 -0.71 -7.22 -17.52
C VAL A 124 -0.31 -5.82 -18.03
N ASN A 125 0.00 -5.71 -19.32
CA ASN A 125 0.56 -4.50 -19.92
C ASN A 125 -0.49 -3.43 -20.27
N GLY A 126 -1.75 -3.81 -20.49
CA GLY A 126 -2.86 -2.88 -20.69
C GLY A 126 -3.57 -2.45 -19.39
N GLY A 127 -2.94 -2.69 -18.23
CA GLY A 127 -3.47 -2.26 -16.94
C GLY A 127 -4.74 -2.97 -16.50
N ASN A 128 -4.88 -4.28 -16.76
CA ASN A 128 -6.10 -5.03 -16.41
C ASN A 128 -6.50 -4.93 -14.92
N LEU A 129 -5.54 -4.70 -14.01
CA LEU A 129 -5.80 -4.49 -12.59
C LEU A 129 -6.46 -3.14 -12.28
N ALA A 130 -6.11 -2.09 -13.01
CA ALA A 130 -6.64 -0.73 -12.83
C ALA A 130 -7.92 -0.49 -13.63
N SER A 131 -7.97 -0.99 -14.85
CA SER A 131 -9.12 -0.88 -15.78
C SER A 131 -10.22 -1.91 -15.48
N ARG A 132 -10.47 -2.24 -14.21
CA ARG A 132 -11.36 -3.34 -13.80
C ARG A 132 -12.84 -3.05 -14.07
N GLY A 133 -13.45 -3.93 -14.86
CA GLY A 133 -14.87 -3.93 -15.15
C GLY A 133 -15.64 -5.06 -14.44
N PRO A 134 -16.81 -5.48 -15.00
CA PRO A 134 -17.62 -6.58 -14.50
C PRO A 134 -16.89 -7.94 -14.48
N VAL A 135 -17.37 -8.88 -13.66
CA VAL A 135 -16.92 -10.28 -13.62
C VAL A 135 -18.01 -11.16 -14.24
N THR A 136 -17.74 -11.72 -15.41
CA THR A 136 -18.73 -12.45 -16.24
C THR A 136 -18.77 -13.96 -16.02
N ARG A 137 -18.14 -14.46 -14.95
CA ARG A 137 -18.11 -15.88 -14.56
C ARG A 137 -19.07 -16.13 -13.40
N THR A 138 -19.70 -17.30 -13.38
CA THR A 138 -20.59 -17.74 -12.30
C THR A 138 -19.76 -18.14 -11.08
N HIS A 139 -19.97 -17.49 -9.93
CA HIS A 139 -19.18 -17.72 -8.71
C HIS A 139 -19.96 -17.42 -7.43
N VAL A 140 -19.40 -17.86 -6.29
CA VAL A 140 -19.58 -17.26 -4.97
C VAL A 140 -18.18 -17.01 -4.39
N ASP A 141 -17.94 -15.83 -3.81
CA ASP A 141 -16.61 -15.41 -3.35
C ASP A 141 -15.99 -16.33 -2.29
N GLN A 142 -16.81 -16.88 -1.39
CA GLN A 142 -16.36 -17.73 -0.29
C GLN A 142 -17.02 -19.11 -0.40
N SER A 143 -16.25 -20.19 -0.20
CA SER A 143 -16.79 -21.51 0.14
C SER A 143 -17.16 -21.58 1.62
N TYR A 144 -17.72 -22.71 2.09
CA TYR A 144 -17.92 -22.90 3.53
C TYR A 144 -16.59 -22.93 4.31
N VAL A 145 -15.53 -23.49 3.71
CA VAL A 145 -14.18 -23.48 4.30
C VAL A 145 -13.54 -22.11 4.15
N GLY A 146 -13.70 -21.47 2.97
CA GLY A 146 -13.23 -20.12 2.71
C GLY A 146 -13.81 -19.08 3.66
N ALA A 147 -15.07 -19.23 4.07
CA ALA A 147 -15.73 -18.34 5.03
C ALA A 147 -15.16 -18.44 6.45
N GLU A 148 -14.86 -19.65 6.96
CA GLU A 148 -14.17 -19.80 8.25
C GLU A 148 -12.74 -19.26 8.18
N LEU A 149 -12.01 -19.61 7.11
CA LEU A 149 -10.65 -19.09 6.89
C LEU A 149 -10.64 -17.56 6.82
N ARG A 150 -11.64 -16.96 6.16
CA ARG A 150 -11.82 -15.50 6.10
C ARG A 150 -12.11 -14.93 7.49
N LEU A 151 -13.06 -15.48 8.25
CA LEU A 151 -13.34 -15.01 9.61
C LEU A 151 -12.07 -15.06 10.49
N ARG A 152 -11.29 -16.15 10.44
CA ARG A 152 -10.04 -16.27 11.19
C ARG A 152 -8.92 -15.33 10.69
N ARG A 153 -9.00 -14.79 9.46
CA ARG A 153 -8.09 -13.75 8.95
C ARG A 153 -8.45 -12.36 9.49
N GLU A 154 -9.74 -12.02 9.48
CA GLU A 154 -10.22 -10.70 9.91
C GLU A 154 -10.30 -10.54 11.44
N PHE A 155 -10.42 -11.66 12.18
CA PHE A 155 -10.34 -11.72 13.64
C PHE A 155 -9.13 -12.57 14.09
N PRO A 156 -7.91 -12.00 14.12
CA PRO A 156 -6.68 -12.77 14.34
C PRO A 156 -6.42 -13.21 15.79
N ASP A 157 -7.18 -12.75 16.80
CA ASP A 157 -7.16 -13.37 18.14
C ASP A 157 -7.87 -14.74 18.05
N PRO A 158 -7.17 -15.87 18.28
CA PRO A 158 -7.78 -17.19 18.21
C PRO A 158 -8.96 -17.37 19.18
N LYS A 159 -9.02 -16.60 20.28
CA LYS A 159 -10.16 -16.65 21.23
C LYS A 159 -11.36 -15.90 20.68
N GLU A 160 -11.17 -14.71 20.12
CA GLU A 160 -12.27 -13.94 19.52
C GLU A 160 -12.87 -14.70 18.33
N ALA A 161 -12.04 -15.21 17.42
CA ALA A 161 -12.50 -16.03 16.30
C ALA A 161 -13.27 -17.27 16.75
N GLU A 162 -12.78 -18.00 17.76
CA GLU A 162 -13.42 -19.23 18.23
C GLU A 162 -14.74 -18.95 19.00
N GLU A 163 -14.90 -17.79 19.66
CA GLU A 163 -16.20 -17.37 20.20
C GLU A 163 -17.16 -16.84 19.13
N LEU A 164 -16.67 -16.23 18.05
CA LEU A 164 -17.50 -15.80 16.92
C LEU A 164 -18.00 -17.00 16.10
N LEU A 165 -17.18 -18.03 15.88
CA LEU A 165 -17.55 -19.25 15.14
C LEU A 165 -18.60 -20.12 15.87
N LYS A 166 -18.83 -19.89 17.16
CA LYS A 166 -19.92 -20.51 17.95
C LYS A 166 -21.26 -19.79 17.80
N GLN A 167 -21.28 -18.61 17.19
CA GLN A 167 -22.46 -17.79 16.96
C GLN A 167 -22.91 -17.90 15.49
N ARG A 168 -24.16 -17.53 15.19
CA ARG A 168 -24.56 -17.32 13.78
C ARG A 168 -23.81 -16.10 13.27
N TYR A 169 -22.93 -16.33 12.30
CA TYR A 169 -22.32 -15.29 11.46
C TYR A 169 -22.69 -15.50 9.98
N GLN A 170 -22.76 -14.41 9.24
CA GLN A 170 -22.95 -14.39 7.78
C GLN A 170 -21.80 -13.63 7.10
N ILE A 171 -21.58 -13.86 5.81
CA ILE A 171 -20.76 -12.98 4.95
C ILE A 171 -21.64 -12.48 3.82
N ILE A 172 -21.79 -11.15 3.71
CA ILE A 172 -22.68 -10.50 2.75
C ILE A 172 -21.89 -9.45 1.95
N ASN A 173 -22.00 -9.50 0.62
CA ASN A 173 -21.59 -8.44 -0.30
C ASN A 173 -22.67 -7.34 -0.31
N ILE A 174 -22.28 -6.08 -0.16
CA ILE A 174 -23.12 -4.91 -0.50
C ILE A 174 -22.71 -4.39 -1.89
N TRP A 175 -23.63 -4.35 -2.84
CA TRP A 175 -23.38 -3.84 -4.19
C TRP A 175 -24.26 -2.63 -4.51
N ARG A 176 -23.64 -1.52 -4.96
CA ARG A 176 -24.32 -0.26 -5.28
C ARG A 176 -23.84 0.33 -6.62
N PRO A 177 -24.76 0.74 -7.53
CA PRO A 177 -24.43 1.56 -8.69
C PRO A 177 -23.92 2.96 -8.33
N ILE A 178 -22.94 3.49 -9.06
CA ILE A 178 -22.60 4.93 -9.04
C ILE A 178 -23.52 5.69 -10.01
N ALA A 179 -23.91 5.06 -11.12
CA ALA A 179 -24.83 5.57 -12.12
C ALA A 179 -25.80 4.47 -12.58
N THR A 180 -26.92 4.85 -13.18
CA THR A 180 -27.97 3.90 -13.60
C THR A 180 -27.44 2.80 -14.52
N ILE A 181 -27.70 1.55 -14.16
CA ILE A 181 -27.17 0.37 -14.85
C ILE A 181 -27.96 0.09 -16.13
N LEU A 182 -27.26 0.11 -17.27
CA LEU A 182 -27.76 -0.34 -18.57
C LEU A 182 -26.92 -1.51 -19.10
N LYS A 183 -25.60 -1.33 -19.13
CA LYS A 183 -24.63 -2.30 -19.61
C LYS A 183 -24.14 -3.24 -18.52
N ASP A 184 -23.87 -4.49 -18.91
CA ASP A 184 -23.34 -5.55 -18.07
C ASP A 184 -24.02 -5.69 -16.69
N PRO A 185 -25.37 -5.73 -16.57
CA PRO A 185 -26.07 -5.91 -15.29
C PRO A 185 -25.58 -7.13 -14.49
N ILE A 186 -25.78 -7.10 -13.17
CA ILE A 186 -25.48 -8.22 -12.27
C ILE A 186 -26.71 -9.12 -12.13
N ALA A 187 -26.55 -10.40 -12.45
CA ALA A 187 -27.49 -11.46 -12.14
C ALA A 187 -27.13 -12.14 -10.82
N VAL A 188 -28.16 -12.58 -10.11
CA VAL A 188 -28.10 -13.39 -8.88
C VAL A 188 -28.98 -14.63 -9.04
N ALA A 189 -28.52 -15.78 -8.58
CA ALA A 189 -29.30 -17.02 -8.63
C ALA A 189 -30.08 -17.21 -7.32
N ASP A 190 -31.33 -17.66 -7.44
CA ASP A 190 -32.14 -18.14 -6.30
C ASP A 190 -31.45 -19.36 -5.67
N ALA A 191 -31.08 -19.26 -4.39
CA ALA A 191 -30.44 -20.33 -3.62
C ALA A 191 -31.19 -21.67 -3.70
N ASN A 192 -32.53 -21.65 -3.81
CA ASN A 192 -33.39 -22.84 -3.93
C ASN A 192 -33.33 -23.48 -5.33
N SER A 193 -32.44 -23.02 -6.20
CA SER A 193 -32.11 -23.62 -7.51
C SER A 193 -30.66 -24.10 -7.60
N VAL A 194 -29.87 -23.93 -6.54
CA VAL A 194 -28.41 -24.16 -6.52
C VAL A 194 -28.07 -25.25 -5.49
N PRO A 195 -28.20 -26.55 -5.82
CA PRO A 195 -27.84 -27.61 -4.88
C PRO A 195 -26.32 -27.65 -4.65
N ASP A 196 -25.91 -28.06 -3.45
CA ASP A 196 -24.49 -28.10 -3.04
C ASP A 196 -23.63 -29.06 -3.90
N SER A 197 -24.25 -29.98 -4.65
CA SER A 197 -23.60 -30.85 -5.65
C SER A 197 -22.93 -30.09 -6.81
N ASP A 198 -23.46 -28.91 -7.12
CA ASP A 198 -23.09 -28.14 -8.31
C ASP A 198 -21.93 -27.20 -7.99
N LEU A 199 -21.58 -27.06 -6.71
CA LEU A 199 -20.49 -26.25 -6.21
C LEU A 199 -19.21 -27.09 -6.08
N VAL A 200 -18.09 -26.49 -6.45
CA VAL A 200 -16.77 -27.13 -6.34
C VAL A 200 -15.82 -26.17 -5.65
N GLY A 201 -15.20 -26.66 -4.57
CA GLY A 201 -14.19 -25.93 -3.82
C GLY A 201 -13.00 -25.63 -4.74
N ALA A 202 -12.67 -24.36 -4.86
CA ALA A 202 -11.68 -23.89 -5.81
C ALA A 202 -10.74 -22.90 -5.15
N GLU A 203 -9.50 -23.36 -4.90
CA GLU A 203 -8.47 -22.61 -4.19
C GLU A 203 -8.23 -21.23 -4.83
N MET A 204 -8.19 -20.23 -3.96
CA MET A 204 -7.99 -18.83 -4.28
C MET A 204 -6.79 -18.35 -3.48
N VAL A 205 -5.64 -18.21 -4.15
CA VAL A 205 -4.42 -17.69 -3.51
C VAL A 205 -4.44 -16.18 -3.66
N GLU A 206 -4.91 -15.51 -2.61
CA GLU A 206 -4.85 -14.07 -2.40
C GLU A 206 -3.61 -13.79 -1.55
N ASP A 207 -2.46 -13.71 -2.21
CA ASP A 207 -1.16 -13.43 -1.59
C ASP A 207 -0.71 -14.50 -0.55
N ASP A 208 -0.88 -14.25 0.75
CA ASP A 208 -0.65 -15.23 1.83
C ASP A 208 -1.88 -16.13 2.06
N PHE A 209 -3.06 -15.57 1.81
CA PHE A 209 -4.33 -16.15 2.13
C PHE A 209 -4.74 -17.17 1.08
N ARG A 210 -4.52 -18.44 1.40
CA ARG A 210 -5.07 -19.59 0.68
C ARG A 210 -6.55 -19.77 1.06
N GLY A 211 -7.39 -18.89 0.52
CA GLY A 211 -8.83 -18.99 0.62
C GLY A 211 -9.42 -20.04 -0.32
N GLU A 212 -10.72 -20.26 -0.21
CA GLU A 212 -11.47 -21.12 -1.14
C GLU A 212 -12.74 -20.41 -1.60
N SER A 213 -12.96 -20.43 -2.92
CA SER A 213 -14.13 -19.87 -3.60
C SER A 213 -15.01 -21.00 -4.13
N TRP A 214 -16.31 -20.77 -4.31
CA TRP A 214 -17.14 -21.70 -5.09
C TRP A 214 -17.06 -21.38 -6.58
N VAL A 215 -16.57 -22.33 -7.38
CA VAL A 215 -16.94 -22.41 -8.81
C VAL A 215 -18.15 -23.32 -8.96
N VAL A 216 -18.84 -23.19 -10.10
CA VAL A 216 -20.16 -23.80 -10.29
C VAL A 216 -20.19 -24.59 -11.59
N ARG A 217 -20.68 -25.84 -11.51
CA ARG A 217 -21.04 -26.69 -12.65
C ARG A 217 -22.29 -26.16 -13.34
N HIS A 218 -22.39 -26.32 -14.65
CA HIS A 218 -23.63 -26.01 -15.34
C HIS A 218 -24.76 -26.98 -14.93
N ASN A 219 -25.82 -26.41 -14.38
CA ASN A 219 -27.13 -27.03 -14.23
C ASN A 219 -28.18 -26.08 -14.85
N PRO A 220 -29.06 -26.57 -15.74
CA PRO A 220 -30.08 -25.74 -16.40
C PRO A 220 -31.22 -25.29 -15.46
N ASP A 221 -31.41 -25.93 -14.30
CA ASP A 221 -32.47 -25.60 -13.35
C ASP A 221 -32.18 -24.34 -12.52
N HIS A 222 -30.96 -23.79 -12.63
CA HIS A 222 -30.55 -22.53 -11.99
C HIS A 222 -31.45 -21.36 -12.42
N ARG A 223 -32.18 -20.78 -11.45
CA ARG A 223 -33.08 -19.64 -11.66
C ARG A 223 -32.34 -18.33 -11.43
N TRP A 224 -32.13 -17.58 -12.50
CA TRP A 224 -31.39 -16.32 -12.49
C TRP A 224 -32.32 -15.10 -12.51
N HIS A 225 -32.00 -14.13 -11.65
CA HIS A 225 -32.76 -12.91 -11.42
C HIS A 225 -31.85 -11.67 -11.50
N PHE A 226 -32.41 -10.54 -11.90
CA PHE A 226 -31.77 -9.22 -11.80
C PHE A 226 -32.83 -8.13 -11.67
N LYS A 227 -32.44 -6.92 -11.25
CA LYS A 227 -33.29 -5.73 -11.35
C LYS A 227 -32.91 -4.92 -12.59
N TYR A 228 -33.86 -4.69 -13.49
CA TYR A 228 -33.65 -3.79 -14.63
C TYR A 228 -33.46 -2.34 -14.18
N ARG A 229 -32.52 -1.61 -14.80
CA ARG A 229 -32.23 -0.18 -14.56
C ARG A 229 -32.03 0.21 -13.08
N MET A 230 -31.24 -0.58 -12.34
CA MET A 230 -30.82 -0.19 -10.99
C MET A 230 -30.18 1.20 -10.97
N THR A 231 -30.70 2.05 -10.10
CA THR A 231 -30.25 3.41 -9.79
C THR A 231 -29.23 3.41 -8.63
N PRO A 232 -28.53 4.52 -8.32
CA PRO A 232 -27.63 4.59 -7.16
C PRO A 232 -28.31 4.37 -5.80
N GLN A 233 -29.64 4.49 -5.74
CA GLN A 233 -30.49 4.20 -4.57
C GLN A 233 -30.79 2.70 -4.43
N ASP A 234 -30.69 1.92 -5.50
CA ASP A 234 -30.90 0.48 -5.51
C ASP A 234 -29.64 -0.26 -5.03
N VAL A 235 -29.67 -0.73 -3.79
CA VAL A 235 -28.63 -1.60 -3.23
C VAL A 235 -29.02 -3.05 -3.41
N LEU A 236 -28.07 -3.88 -3.83
CA LEU A 236 -28.19 -5.34 -3.88
C LEU A 236 -27.30 -5.95 -2.80
N LEU A 237 -27.91 -6.65 -1.86
CA LEU A 237 -27.24 -7.48 -0.86
C LEU A 237 -27.15 -8.91 -1.39
N ILE A 238 -25.94 -9.48 -1.46
CA ILE A 238 -25.71 -10.86 -1.91
C ILE A 238 -25.04 -11.64 -0.79
N LYS A 239 -25.69 -12.71 -0.31
CA LYS A 239 -25.14 -13.59 0.69
C LYS A 239 -24.07 -14.48 0.06
N CYS A 240 -22.84 -14.40 0.56
CA CYS A 240 -21.75 -15.31 0.20
C CYS A 240 -21.66 -16.51 1.15
N PHE A 241 -22.04 -16.32 2.43
CA PHE A 241 -22.05 -17.38 3.44
C PHE A 241 -23.11 -17.12 4.51
N ASP A 242 -23.66 -18.21 5.06
CA ASP A 242 -24.36 -18.25 6.35
C ASP A 242 -23.97 -19.53 7.09
N SER A 243 -23.80 -19.41 8.40
CA SER A 243 -23.57 -20.53 9.31
C SER A 243 -24.87 -21.24 9.69
N ASP A 244 -26.02 -20.55 9.60
CA ASP A 244 -27.32 -21.20 9.73
C ASP A 244 -27.61 -22.07 8.49
N THR A 245 -27.79 -23.37 8.73
CA THR A 245 -28.04 -24.37 7.68
C THR A 245 -29.52 -24.58 7.36
N SER A 246 -30.43 -23.92 8.09
CA SER A 246 -31.88 -23.98 7.86
C SER A 246 -32.40 -22.94 6.85
N LEU A 247 -31.52 -22.04 6.40
CA LEU A 247 -31.84 -20.87 5.57
C LEU A 247 -31.02 -20.87 4.28
N ALA A 248 -31.34 -19.98 3.34
CA ALA A 248 -30.52 -19.78 2.16
C ALA A 248 -29.10 -19.35 2.56
N ARG A 249 -28.09 -20.18 2.25
CA ARG A 249 -26.71 -20.01 2.75
C ARG A 249 -25.80 -19.16 1.86
N ARG A 250 -26.12 -19.05 0.57
CA ARG A 250 -25.37 -18.28 -0.43
C ARG A 250 -26.20 -18.09 -1.70
N ALA A 251 -25.90 -17.06 -2.49
CA ALA A 251 -26.41 -16.90 -3.86
C ALA A 251 -25.24 -16.84 -4.86
N LEU A 252 -25.41 -17.53 -6.01
CA LEU A 252 -24.49 -17.35 -7.14
C LEU A 252 -24.65 -15.96 -7.71
N HIS A 253 -23.57 -15.38 -8.22
CA HIS A 253 -23.65 -14.12 -8.96
C HIS A 253 -22.72 -14.07 -10.16
N SER A 254 -23.10 -13.26 -11.15
CA SER A 254 -22.31 -12.97 -12.34
C SER A 254 -22.79 -11.70 -13.03
N ALA A 255 -21.93 -11.02 -13.77
CA ALA A 255 -22.36 -10.01 -14.74
C ALA A 255 -22.68 -10.67 -16.09
N PHE A 256 -23.69 -10.17 -16.80
CA PHE A 256 -24.10 -10.71 -18.10
C PHE A 256 -24.26 -9.60 -19.15
N GLU A 257 -23.98 -9.91 -20.42
CA GLU A 257 -24.26 -8.99 -21.52
C GLU A 257 -25.78 -8.95 -21.76
N ASP A 258 -26.36 -7.76 -21.75
CA ASP A 258 -27.69 -7.52 -22.33
C ASP A 258 -27.50 -7.10 -23.80
N PRO A 259 -27.96 -7.92 -24.78
CA PRO A 259 -27.83 -7.59 -26.19
C PRO A 259 -28.43 -6.24 -26.60
N ALA A 260 -29.42 -5.73 -25.86
CA ALA A 260 -30.06 -4.44 -26.14
C ALA A 260 -29.22 -3.23 -25.68
N PHE A 261 -28.28 -3.40 -24.76
CA PHE A 261 -27.46 -2.33 -24.17
C PHE A 261 -25.94 -2.59 -24.32
N ARG A 262 -25.54 -3.48 -25.23
CA ARG A 262 -24.13 -3.87 -25.40
C ARG A 262 -23.20 -2.74 -25.82
N ASP A 263 -23.71 -1.75 -26.55
CA ASP A 263 -22.93 -0.63 -27.09
C ASP A 263 -22.93 0.61 -26.16
N GLU A 264 -23.63 0.53 -25.02
CA GLU A 264 -23.68 1.60 -24.01
C GLU A 264 -22.32 1.80 -23.30
N VAL A 265 -22.25 2.85 -22.47
CA VAL A 265 -21.13 3.11 -21.57
C VAL A 265 -20.98 2.00 -20.51
N SER A 266 -19.74 1.67 -20.15
CA SER A 266 -19.44 0.64 -19.15
C SER A 266 -19.95 1.05 -17.75
N ARG A 267 -20.55 0.09 -17.04
CA ARG A 267 -21.14 0.33 -15.71
C ARG A 267 -20.12 0.83 -14.68
N GLN A 268 -20.60 1.63 -13.73
CA GLN A 268 -19.80 2.13 -12.61
C GLN A 268 -20.49 1.76 -11.30
N SER A 269 -19.74 1.16 -10.37
CA SER A 269 -20.24 0.70 -9.06
C SER A 269 -19.16 0.91 -8.01
N ILE A 270 -19.49 1.51 -6.86
CA ILE A 270 -18.56 1.53 -5.73
C ILE A 270 -18.45 0.09 -5.26
N GLU A 271 -17.20 -0.33 -5.09
CA GLU A 271 -16.88 -1.15 -3.95
C GLU A 271 -15.52 -0.81 -3.27
N GLY A 272 -14.66 0.21 -3.54
CA GLY A 272 -13.38 0.67 -2.84
C GLY A 272 -12.27 -0.21 -2.11
N LYS A 273 -10.93 -0.15 -2.34
CA LYS A 273 -9.86 -0.26 -1.27
C LYS A 273 -8.50 0.15 -1.85
N GLN A 274 -7.76 0.97 -1.13
CA GLN A 274 -6.43 1.46 -1.52
C GLN A 274 -5.46 1.54 -0.33
N VAL A 275 -4.16 1.63 -0.67
CA VAL A 275 -3.03 1.92 0.24
C VAL A 275 -3.34 3.13 1.14
N PRO A 276 -3.10 3.06 2.47
CA PRO A 276 -3.35 4.18 3.37
C PRO A 276 -2.43 5.38 3.09
N VAL A 277 -2.89 6.57 3.47
CA VAL A 277 -2.05 7.78 3.59
C VAL A 277 -1.88 8.06 5.08
N TRP A 278 -0.64 8.09 5.56
CA TRP A 278 -0.32 8.34 6.96
C TRP A 278 -0.12 9.83 7.23
N SER A 279 -0.71 10.31 8.33
CA SER A 279 -0.41 11.63 8.89
C SER A 279 0.94 11.61 9.62
N MET A 280 1.77 12.63 9.42
CA MET A 280 3.01 12.83 10.18
C MET A 280 2.86 14.03 11.11
N ARG A 281 3.48 13.99 12.29
CA ARG A 281 3.57 15.16 13.17
C ARG A 281 4.42 16.24 12.47
N THR A 282 3.93 17.48 12.42
CA THR A 282 4.77 18.63 12.02
C THR A 282 5.49 19.18 13.25
N ILE A 283 6.81 19.25 13.20
CA ILE A 283 7.70 19.92 14.16
C ILE A 283 8.15 21.25 13.55
N ASN A 284 8.02 22.37 14.25
CA ASN A 284 8.46 23.68 13.79
C ASN A 284 9.93 23.92 14.12
N TYR A 285 10.74 24.29 13.12
CA TYR A 285 12.18 24.44 13.28
C TYR A 285 12.60 25.59 14.19
N ASP A 286 12.02 26.78 14.03
CA ASP A 286 12.39 27.98 14.80
C ASP A 286 12.16 27.77 16.32
N LEU A 287 11.03 27.15 16.70
CA LEU A 287 10.76 26.76 18.09
C LEU A 287 11.76 25.71 18.59
N LEU A 288 12.09 24.70 17.78
CA LEU A 288 13.05 23.65 18.13
C LEU A 288 14.49 24.19 18.30
N LEU A 289 14.87 25.14 17.46
CA LEU A 289 16.13 25.90 17.53
C LEU A 289 16.21 26.70 18.83
N SER A 290 15.11 27.33 19.26
CA SER A 290 15.02 28.02 20.55
C SER A 290 14.99 27.10 21.78
N GLN A 291 14.92 25.78 21.58
CA GLN A 291 14.70 24.75 22.61
C GLN A 291 13.39 24.96 23.39
N ASP A 292 12.30 25.35 22.70
CA ASP A 292 10.98 25.47 23.31
C ASP A 292 10.56 24.13 23.98
N PRO A 293 10.15 24.13 25.27
CA PRO A 293 9.87 22.88 25.99
C PRO A 293 8.79 22.00 25.35
N ALA A 294 7.73 22.59 24.79
CA ALA A 294 6.63 21.84 24.20
C ALA A 294 7.04 21.25 22.84
N GLU A 295 7.78 21.99 22.04
CA GLU A 295 8.28 21.50 20.75
C GLU A 295 9.40 20.46 20.91
N VAL A 296 10.21 20.58 21.98
CA VAL A 296 11.19 19.56 22.41
C VAL A 296 10.50 18.27 22.88
N GLU A 297 9.47 18.36 23.73
CA GLU A 297 8.67 17.19 24.14
C GLU A 297 8.05 16.48 22.93
N LYS A 298 7.47 17.26 22.02
CA LYS A 298 6.80 16.80 20.79
C LYS A 298 7.74 16.09 19.82
N VAL A 299 8.98 16.55 19.62
CA VAL A 299 9.96 15.83 18.78
C VAL A 299 10.49 14.57 19.46
N VAL A 300 10.68 14.59 20.79
CA VAL A 300 11.04 13.38 21.55
C VAL A 300 9.93 12.34 21.42
N LYS A 301 8.67 12.76 21.55
CA LYS A 301 7.50 11.90 21.37
C LYS A 301 7.41 11.31 19.97
N ALA A 302 7.68 12.10 18.92
CA ALA A 302 7.75 11.59 17.55
C ALA A 302 8.86 10.53 17.38
N CYS A 303 10.05 10.76 17.93
CA CYS A 303 11.14 9.78 17.87
C CYS A 303 10.87 8.49 18.68
N LEU A 304 10.18 8.59 19.83
CA LEU A 304 9.82 7.45 20.69
C LEU A 304 8.68 6.58 20.12
N GLU A 305 7.66 7.20 19.53
CA GLU A 305 6.40 6.53 19.13
C GLU A 305 6.30 6.23 17.64
N GLU A 306 6.96 7.00 16.77
CA GLU A 306 6.77 6.95 15.31
C GLU A 306 8.09 6.68 14.57
N GLY A 307 9.18 7.35 14.99
CA GLY A 307 10.48 7.31 14.31
C GLY A 307 10.60 8.25 13.11
N TYR A 308 9.57 9.04 12.84
CA TYR A 308 9.51 9.98 11.72
C TYR A 308 8.66 11.21 12.04
N PHE A 309 8.91 12.32 11.36
CA PHE A 309 8.09 13.53 11.42
C PHE A 309 8.30 14.41 10.17
N GLN A 310 7.47 15.43 10.01
CA GLN A 310 7.75 16.55 9.10
C GLN A 310 8.39 17.69 9.89
N LEU A 311 9.45 18.30 9.37
CA LEU A 311 10.03 19.53 9.91
C LEU A 311 9.58 20.72 9.07
N ASP A 312 8.81 21.63 9.67
CA ASP A 312 8.40 22.91 9.10
C ASP A 312 9.55 23.92 9.15
N LEU A 313 9.88 24.48 7.98
CA LEU A 313 10.99 25.39 7.70
C LEU A 313 10.52 26.72 7.09
N ASP A 314 9.21 27.03 7.08
CA ASP A 314 8.70 28.31 6.55
C ASP A 314 9.06 29.51 7.45
N GLY A 315 9.51 29.22 8.67
CA GLY A 315 10.05 30.16 9.66
C GLY A 315 11.28 30.95 9.18
N ILE A 316 11.74 31.89 10.02
CA ILE A 316 12.82 32.82 9.67
C ILE A 316 14.16 32.09 9.55
N ASP A 317 14.46 31.19 10.49
CA ASP A 317 15.72 30.44 10.52
C ASP A 317 15.67 29.23 9.57
N GLY A 318 14.48 28.67 9.31
CA GLY A 318 14.30 27.56 8.37
C GLY A 318 14.44 27.95 6.90
N ARG A 319 13.95 29.14 6.51
CA ARG A 319 13.70 29.52 5.10
C ARG A 319 14.91 29.40 4.18
N ARG A 320 16.10 29.77 4.66
CA ARG A 320 17.33 29.67 3.85
C ARG A 320 17.59 28.24 3.36
N THR A 321 17.21 27.22 4.13
CA THR A 321 17.36 25.83 3.70
C THR A 321 16.41 25.49 2.55
N LEU A 322 15.21 26.10 2.52
CA LEU A 322 14.27 25.95 1.41
C LEU A 322 14.77 26.68 0.14
N GLU A 323 15.56 27.75 0.29
CA GLU A 323 16.24 28.45 -0.80
C GLU A 323 17.44 27.62 -1.32
N ASP A 324 18.33 27.16 -0.42
CA ASP A 324 19.45 26.26 -0.75
C ASP A 324 18.96 24.99 -1.49
N ARG A 325 17.84 24.41 -1.03
CA ARG A 325 17.14 23.27 -1.66
C ARG A 325 16.75 23.55 -3.11
N GLN A 326 16.25 24.75 -3.41
CA GLN A 326 15.81 25.11 -4.76
C GLN A 326 16.99 25.28 -5.72
N GLU A 327 18.14 25.77 -5.25
CA GLU A 327 19.35 25.79 -6.08
C GLU A 327 19.92 24.39 -6.30
N VAL A 328 19.89 23.50 -5.29
CA VAL A 328 20.23 22.08 -5.47
C VAL A 328 19.29 21.40 -6.45
N LEU A 329 17.97 21.67 -6.44
CA LEU A 329 17.03 21.08 -7.38
C LEU A 329 17.33 21.49 -8.84
N LYS A 330 17.68 22.77 -9.10
CA LYS A 330 18.14 23.22 -10.42
C LYS A 330 19.44 22.55 -10.86
N LEU A 331 20.37 22.34 -9.93
CA LEU A 331 21.61 21.59 -10.14
C LEU A 331 21.31 20.11 -10.46
N MET A 332 20.33 19.49 -9.79
CA MET A 332 19.88 18.12 -10.05
C MET A 332 19.33 17.94 -11.46
N HIS A 333 18.42 18.79 -11.93
CA HIS A 333 17.90 18.71 -13.30
C HIS A 333 19.06 18.76 -14.32
N ARG A 334 19.93 19.77 -14.20
CA ARG A 334 21.13 19.91 -15.05
C ARG A 334 22.08 18.71 -14.98
N PHE A 335 22.25 18.11 -13.81
CA PHE A 335 23.11 16.95 -13.63
C PHE A 335 22.51 15.70 -14.27
N PHE A 336 21.24 15.40 -14.00
CA PHE A 336 20.59 14.18 -14.48
C PHE A 336 20.26 14.20 -15.98
N GLU A 337 20.09 15.37 -16.58
CA GLU A 337 20.03 15.55 -18.05
C GLU A 337 21.36 15.28 -18.76
N ALA A 338 22.50 15.26 -18.05
CA ALA A 338 23.80 15.02 -18.66
C ALA A 338 23.98 13.57 -19.18
N PRO A 339 24.82 13.34 -20.21
CA PRO A 339 25.12 11.99 -20.71
C PRO A 339 25.62 11.04 -19.62
N LEU A 340 25.26 9.76 -19.73
CA LEU A 340 25.60 8.75 -18.73
C LEU A 340 27.10 8.66 -18.47
N GLU A 341 27.92 8.83 -19.51
CA GLU A 341 29.37 8.82 -19.47
C GLU A 341 29.93 9.97 -18.61
N ALA A 342 29.26 11.12 -18.62
CA ALA A 342 29.64 12.29 -17.82
C ALA A 342 29.13 12.20 -16.38
N LYS A 343 27.92 11.64 -16.17
CA LYS A 343 27.41 11.34 -14.81
C LYS A 343 28.24 10.26 -14.10
N ASN A 344 28.69 9.26 -14.85
CA ASN A 344 29.45 8.11 -14.36
C ASN A 344 30.99 8.29 -14.44
N GLU A 345 31.53 9.53 -14.47
CA GLU A 345 32.98 9.79 -14.58
C GLU A 345 33.82 9.01 -13.55
N TYR A 346 33.32 8.89 -12.31
CA TYR A 346 33.94 8.10 -11.24
C TYR A 346 33.15 6.84 -10.86
N GLY A 347 31.94 6.66 -11.41
CA GLY A 347 30.97 5.68 -10.92
C GLY A 347 30.68 5.85 -9.42
N LEU A 348 30.38 4.74 -8.74
CA LEU A 348 30.30 4.65 -7.29
C LEU A 348 31.71 4.45 -6.72
N ILE A 349 32.22 5.46 -6.00
CA ILE A 349 33.58 5.46 -5.44
C ILE A 349 33.59 4.71 -4.10
N ASP A 350 32.58 5.00 -3.27
CA ASP A 350 32.36 4.42 -1.96
C ASP A 350 30.84 4.39 -1.70
N SER A 351 30.40 3.52 -0.80
CA SER A 351 29.06 3.44 -0.21
C SER A 351 28.32 4.77 0.01
N HIS A 352 29.04 5.84 0.33
CA HIS A 352 28.54 7.18 0.63
C HIS A 352 28.97 8.28 -0.39
N LEU A 353 29.60 7.92 -1.52
CA LEU A 353 30.23 8.86 -2.45
C LEU A 353 30.23 8.35 -3.91
N GLY A 354 29.79 9.20 -4.84
CA GLY A 354 29.78 8.92 -6.28
C GLY A 354 28.38 8.67 -6.85
N TYR A 355 28.32 8.23 -8.11
CA TYR A 355 27.09 8.07 -8.89
C TYR A 355 26.67 6.60 -9.03
N GLU A 356 25.38 6.34 -8.89
CA GLU A 356 24.73 5.04 -9.09
C GLU A 356 23.68 5.15 -10.21
N PRO A 357 23.83 4.43 -11.34
CA PRO A 357 22.84 4.39 -12.41
C PRO A 357 21.63 3.50 -12.06
N VAL A 358 20.53 3.74 -12.78
CA VAL A 358 19.23 3.04 -12.65
C VAL A 358 19.37 1.52 -12.67
N GLY A 359 18.89 0.86 -11.61
CA GLY A 359 18.91 -0.59 -11.47
C GLY A 359 20.21 -1.13 -10.86
N SER A 360 20.97 -0.32 -10.14
CA SER A 360 22.12 -0.80 -9.35
C SER A 360 21.68 -1.68 -8.16
N ARG A 361 20.54 -1.37 -7.53
CA ARG A 361 20.00 -1.97 -6.29
C ARG A 361 18.73 -2.79 -6.52
N THR A 362 18.24 -3.44 -5.47
CA THR A 362 16.93 -4.14 -5.45
C THR A 362 15.77 -3.13 -5.43
N GLY A 363 14.70 -3.43 -6.17
CA GLY A 363 13.53 -2.56 -6.36
C GLY A 363 12.49 -2.59 -5.24
N ALA A 364 11.49 -1.72 -5.35
CA ALA A 364 10.42 -1.52 -4.35
C ALA A 364 9.59 -2.77 -4.01
N PHE A 365 9.64 -3.81 -4.85
CA PHE A 365 8.82 -5.03 -4.75
C PHE A 365 9.63 -6.31 -4.44
N GLY A 366 10.93 -6.18 -4.15
CA GLY A 366 11.77 -7.27 -3.67
C GLY A 366 12.56 -8.03 -4.75
N ALA A 367 13.04 -9.22 -4.40
CA ALA A 367 13.98 -10.00 -5.20
C ALA A 367 13.48 -10.25 -6.64
N GLY A 368 14.37 -10.04 -7.62
CA GLY A 368 14.03 -10.08 -9.05
C GLY A 368 13.55 -8.76 -9.63
N THR A 369 13.20 -7.76 -8.80
CA THR A 369 13.05 -6.36 -9.25
C THR A 369 14.30 -5.54 -8.95
N LYS A 370 14.56 -4.58 -9.81
CA LYS A 370 15.61 -3.58 -9.70
C LYS A 370 15.01 -2.23 -9.32
N ASP A 371 15.83 -1.33 -8.78
CA ASP A 371 15.40 0.04 -8.52
C ASP A 371 15.03 0.79 -9.81
N GLY A 372 14.27 1.87 -9.67
CA GLY A 372 13.88 2.76 -10.76
C GLY A 372 14.45 4.17 -10.66
N TYR A 373 15.65 4.34 -10.06
CA TYR A 373 16.22 5.67 -9.85
C TYR A 373 17.73 5.73 -10.09
N GLU A 374 18.19 6.88 -10.57
CA GLU A 374 19.62 7.23 -10.56
C GLU A 374 19.92 8.14 -9.37
N MET A 375 21.16 8.14 -8.90
CA MET A 375 21.56 8.84 -7.68
C MET A 375 23.00 9.33 -7.77
N LEU A 376 23.26 10.51 -7.19
CA LEU A 376 24.60 11.03 -6.96
C LEU A 376 24.76 11.38 -5.47
N LYS A 377 25.84 10.88 -4.87
CA LYS A 377 26.21 11.08 -3.47
C LYS A 377 27.42 12.00 -3.36
N VAL A 378 27.32 13.02 -2.50
CA VAL A 378 28.34 14.03 -2.24
C VAL A 378 28.71 13.98 -0.76
N SER A 379 29.92 13.50 -0.46
CA SER A 379 30.41 13.40 0.91
C SER A 379 30.57 14.79 1.55
N ARG A 380 30.08 14.95 2.79
CA ARG A 380 30.28 16.14 3.61
C ARG A 380 31.76 16.45 3.79
N ASP A 381 32.56 15.40 4.02
CA ASP A 381 33.94 15.52 4.46
C ASP A 381 34.86 15.95 3.31
N GLU A 382 34.59 15.52 2.07
CA GLU A 382 35.37 15.97 0.91
C GLU A 382 35.04 17.41 0.49
N ILE A 383 33.78 17.83 0.66
CA ILE A 383 33.36 19.22 0.48
C ILE A 383 34.09 20.11 1.50
N GLN A 384 34.14 19.69 2.76
CA GLN A 384 34.88 20.39 3.83
C GLN A 384 36.42 20.39 3.62
N GLN A 385 36.97 19.37 2.96
CA GLN A 385 38.38 19.32 2.55
C GLN A 385 38.69 20.13 1.29
N GLY A 386 37.67 20.65 0.59
CA GLY A 386 37.84 21.44 -0.64
C GLY A 386 38.28 20.64 -1.88
N SER A 387 38.18 19.31 -1.84
CA SER A 387 38.60 18.41 -2.93
C SER A 387 37.57 17.32 -3.30
N PRO A 388 36.27 17.65 -3.45
CA PRO A 388 35.20 16.68 -3.69
C PRO A 388 35.34 15.94 -5.02
N ARG A 389 35.20 14.61 -4.98
CA ARG A 389 35.20 13.72 -6.15
C ARG A 389 33.84 13.68 -6.84
N VAL A 390 33.31 14.86 -7.19
CA VAL A 390 32.08 15.02 -7.98
C VAL A 390 32.36 14.97 -9.49
N PRO A 391 31.44 14.41 -10.31
CA PRO A 391 31.61 14.35 -11.77
C PRO A 391 31.62 15.75 -12.44
N SER A 392 32.27 15.84 -13.61
CA SER A 392 32.51 17.08 -14.34
C SER A 392 31.30 17.99 -14.61
N PRO A 393 30.04 17.52 -14.84
CA PRO A 393 28.88 18.39 -15.04
C PRO A 393 28.61 19.38 -13.90
N ILE A 394 29.09 19.10 -12.68
CA ILE A 394 28.87 19.90 -11.46
C ILE A 394 30.18 20.27 -10.74
N LYS A 395 31.34 20.08 -11.39
CA LYS A 395 32.67 20.28 -10.78
C LYS A 395 33.17 21.73 -10.83
N ASN A 396 32.32 22.68 -11.20
CA ASN A 396 32.63 24.11 -11.23
C ASN A 396 32.37 24.77 -9.88
N SER A 397 33.01 25.92 -9.63
CA SER A 397 32.94 26.60 -8.33
C SER A 397 31.54 27.08 -7.92
N GLY A 398 30.62 27.31 -8.86
CA GLY A 398 29.24 27.69 -8.55
C GLY A 398 28.45 26.51 -7.97
N ASP A 399 28.44 25.38 -8.68
CA ASP A 399 27.76 24.16 -8.25
C ASP A 399 28.37 23.58 -6.96
N LEU A 400 29.70 23.65 -6.81
CA LEU A 400 30.37 23.27 -5.57
C LEU A 400 29.95 24.13 -4.37
N HIS A 401 29.74 25.44 -4.58
CA HIS A 401 29.25 26.32 -3.51
C HIS A 401 27.78 26.06 -3.16
N ILE A 402 26.92 25.75 -4.14
CA ILE A 402 25.53 25.31 -3.89
C ILE A 402 25.51 24.05 -3.00
N LEU A 403 26.37 23.08 -3.31
CA LEU A 403 26.51 21.86 -2.50
C LEU A 403 27.06 22.15 -1.10
N GLU A 404 28.06 23.02 -0.98
CA GLU A 404 28.62 23.48 0.31
C GLU A 404 27.55 24.14 1.20
N GLN A 405 26.77 25.09 0.66
CA GLN A 405 25.72 25.77 1.42
C GLN A 405 24.63 24.79 1.87
N SER A 406 24.10 23.97 0.95
CA SER A 406 23.05 23.00 1.27
C SER A 406 23.51 21.96 2.31
N ILE A 407 24.74 21.46 2.20
CA ILE A 407 25.34 20.56 3.21
C ILE A 407 25.49 21.28 4.56
N GLY A 408 25.93 22.54 4.58
CA GLY A 408 26.04 23.34 5.79
C GLY A 408 24.70 23.55 6.51
N SER A 409 23.66 23.91 5.77
CA SER A 409 22.31 24.12 6.29
C SER A 409 21.68 22.81 6.80
N CYS A 410 21.77 21.72 6.05
CA CYS A 410 21.26 20.41 6.48
C CYS A 410 22.00 19.86 7.72
N ASN A 411 23.32 20.04 7.80
CA ASN A 411 24.16 19.68 8.95
C ASN A 411 23.80 20.50 10.20
N THR A 412 23.37 21.76 10.02
CA THR A 412 22.93 22.63 11.12
C THR A 412 21.57 22.19 11.65
N ILE A 413 20.57 22.01 10.77
CA ILE A 413 19.23 21.54 11.14
C ILE A 413 19.29 20.19 11.87
N THR A 414 19.99 19.21 11.32
CA THR A 414 20.06 17.86 11.91
C THR A 414 20.75 17.86 13.28
N LYS A 415 21.72 18.76 13.53
CA LYS A 415 22.31 18.93 14.87
C LYS A 415 21.42 19.69 15.86
N VAL A 416 20.57 20.60 15.39
CA VAL A 416 19.53 21.22 16.24
C VAL A 416 18.54 20.16 16.71
N ILE A 417 18.10 19.26 15.82
CA ILE A 417 17.25 18.12 16.18
C ILE A 417 17.95 17.21 17.20
N LEU A 418 19.21 16.82 16.97
CA LEU A 418 19.97 16.02 17.94
C LEU A 418 20.11 16.74 19.30
N SER A 419 20.38 18.05 19.30
CA SER A 419 20.49 18.85 20.53
C SER A 419 19.18 18.91 21.31
N ALA A 420 18.04 19.06 20.61
CA ALA A 420 16.71 19.02 21.20
C ALA A 420 16.39 17.64 21.80
N LEU A 421 16.66 16.56 21.05
CA LEU A 421 16.48 15.18 21.54
C LEU A 421 17.37 14.89 22.75
N SER A 422 18.64 15.33 22.73
CA SER A 422 19.54 15.27 23.89
C SER A 422 18.96 15.98 25.11
N THR A 423 18.41 17.19 24.92
CA THR A 423 17.80 17.99 26.00
C THR A 423 16.54 17.34 26.57
N GLY A 424 15.59 16.93 25.71
CA GLY A 424 14.33 16.31 26.14
C GLY A 424 14.51 14.89 26.72
N MET A 425 15.58 14.18 26.35
CA MET A 425 15.97 12.92 26.98
C MET A 425 16.81 13.10 28.26
N GLY A 426 17.09 14.33 28.68
CA GLY A 426 17.85 14.65 29.90
C GLY A 426 19.36 14.39 29.81
N LEU A 427 19.91 14.23 28.61
CA LEU A 427 21.32 13.87 28.39
C LEU A 427 22.25 15.08 28.60
N THR A 428 23.40 14.82 29.23
CA THR A 428 24.37 15.88 29.61
C THR A 428 25.80 15.55 29.19
N GLY A 429 26.68 16.56 29.20
CA GLY A 429 28.11 16.37 28.98
C GLY A 429 28.45 15.68 27.65
N GLY A 430 29.03 14.48 27.74
CA GLY A 430 29.42 13.65 26.60
C GLY A 430 28.34 12.67 26.11
N GLU A 431 27.26 12.48 26.86
CA GLU A 431 26.17 11.54 26.50
C GLU A 431 25.22 12.10 25.42
N ARG A 432 25.32 13.40 25.15
CA ARG A 432 24.46 14.12 24.21
C ARG A 432 24.77 13.71 22.78
N PHE A 433 23.74 13.33 22.01
CA PHE A 433 23.86 12.73 20.68
C PHE A 433 24.72 13.56 19.71
N GLU A 434 24.62 14.89 19.74
CA GLU A 434 25.40 15.78 18.87
C GLU A 434 26.92 15.76 19.14
N LYS A 435 27.39 15.17 20.24
CA LYS A 435 28.82 15.00 20.55
C LYS A 435 29.50 13.94 19.71
N SER A 436 28.76 12.96 19.21
CA SER A 436 29.24 11.92 18.27
C SER A 436 29.10 12.34 16.80
N HIS A 437 28.90 13.63 16.54
CA HIS A 437 28.60 14.19 15.22
C HIS A 437 29.44 15.44 14.93
N ARG A 438 30.73 15.45 15.30
CA ARG A 438 31.62 16.59 15.05
C ARG A 438 31.94 16.75 13.55
N ASN A 439 32.38 17.94 13.15
CA ASN A 439 32.75 18.25 11.75
C ASN A 439 34.25 17.99 11.48
N ASP A 440 35.10 18.16 12.49
CA ASP A 440 36.55 17.92 12.47
C ASP A 440 36.92 16.42 12.55
N ARG A 441 35.93 15.54 12.37
CA ARG A 441 36.00 14.11 12.65
C ARG A 441 35.34 13.33 11.51
N PRO A 442 35.99 12.24 11.05
CA PRO A 442 35.54 11.51 9.87
C PRO A 442 34.17 10.90 10.09
N SER A 443 33.29 11.03 9.10
CA SER A 443 32.03 10.29 9.05
C SER A 443 31.62 10.02 7.60
N THR A 444 30.90 8.92 7.39
CA THR A 444 30.24 8.62 6.11
C THR A 444 29.02 9.51 5.80
N THR A 445 28.91 10.71 6.40
CA THR A 445 27.82 11.68 6.19
C THR A 445 27.80 12.21 4.75
N THR A 446 26.64 12.18 4.11
CA THR A 446 26.52 12.45 2.66
C THR A 446 25.20 13.11 2.28
N LEU A 447 25.26 14.03 1.31
CA LEU A 447 24.09 14.55 0.59
C LEU A 447 23.86 13.68 -0.65
N SER A 448 22.68 13.08 -0.75
CA SER A 448 22.28 12.25 -1.89
C SER A 448 21.19 12.94 -2.69
N MET A 449 21.50 13.22 -3.95
CA MET A 449 20.53 13.63 -4.96
C MET A 449 20.00 12.38 -5.65
N MET A 450 18.68 12.21 -5.71
CA MET A 450 18.03 11.05 -6.32
C MET A 450 17.03 11.51 -7.39
N HIS A 451 16.95 10.77 -8.49
CA HIS A 451 16.01 10.99 -9.59
C HIS A 451 15.34 9.67 -9.95
N TYR A 452 14.09 9.54 -9.52
CA TYR A 452 13.17 8.46 -9.86
C TYR A 452 12.57 8.76 -11.24
N LEU A 453 12.73 7.83 -12.16
CA LEU A 453 12.35 7.96 -13.57
C LEU A 453 10.99 7.29 -13.83
N PRO A 454 10.22 7.76 -14.83
CA PRO A 454 9.00 7.10 -15.28
C PRO A 454 9.24 5.63 -15.66
N ALA A 455 8.28 4.76 -15.34
CA ALA A 455 8.36 3.32 -15.63
C ALA A 455 8.44 3.00 -17.15
N GLU A 456 7.98 3.94 -17.98
CA GLU A 456 8.12 3.92 -19.44
C GLU A 456 9.58 4.05 -19.91
N VAL A 457 10.43 4.71 -19.11
CA VAL A 457 11.87 4.91 -19.39
C VAL A 457 12.72 3.80 -18.75
N THR A 458 12.37 3.37 -17.53
CA THR A 458 13.19 2.41 -16.77
C THR A 458 12.94 0.94 -17.15
N GLY A 459 11.69 0.61 -17.50
CA GLY A 459 11.21 -0.77 -17.66
C GLY A 459 10.41 -1.26 -16.44
N GLN A 460 9.46 -2.18 -16.66
CA GLN A 460 8.55 -2.67 -15.62
C GLN A 460 9.21 -3.50 -14.50
N ASP A 461 10.47 -3.89 -14.69
CA ASP A 461 11.34 -4.55 -13.71
C ASP A 461 12.12 -3.56 -12.81
N LYS A 462 12.20 -2.29 -13.20
CA LYS A 462 13.00 -1.22 -12.56
C LYS A 462 12.13 -0.15 -11.91
N ILE A 463 11.69 -0.38 -10.67
CA ILE A 463 10.68 0.48 -10.03
C ILE A 463 11.04 0.83 -8.58
N GLY A 464 11.07 2.13 -8.29
CA GLY A 464 11.14 2.68 -6.94
C GLY A 464 12.43 2.33 -6.19
N HIS A 465 12.35 2.28 -4.86
CA HIS A 465 13.43 1.85 -3.96
C HIS A 465 12.84 0.93 -2.87
N GLN A 466 13.57 -0.13 -2.50
CA GLN A 466 13.12 -1.17 -1.57
C GLN A 466 12.78 -0.68 -0.15
N LYS A 467 12.02 -1.51 0.59
CA LYS A 467 11.74 -1.29 2.01
C LYS A 467 13.00 -1.50 2.85
N HIS A 468 13.34 -0.51 3.67
CA HIS A 468 14.51 -0.53 4.55
C HIS A 468 14.38 0.46 5.71
N THR A 469 15.36 0.45 6.62
CA THR A 469 15.65 1.58 7.52
C THR A 469 16.97 2.23 7.15
N ASP A 470 17.10 3.51 7.48
CA ASP A 470 18.33 4.28 7.23
C ASP A 470 19.46 3.91 8.21
N ILE A 471 20.68 3.79 7.69
CA ILE A 471 21.92 3.57 8.47
C ILE A 471 22.20 4.75 9.43
N SER A 472 21.75 5.95 9.04
CA SER A 472 22.06 7.25 9.64
C SER A 472 21.68 7.37 11.12
N SER A 473 22.07 8.49 11.72
CA SER A 473 21.42 8.97 12.95
C SER A 473 20.11 9.68 12.61
N LEU A 474 20.16 10.60 11.63
CA LEU A 474 18.99 11.27 11.07
C LEU A 474 19.09 11.32 9.55
N THR A 475 17.96 11.22 8.86
CA THR A 475 17.83 11.56 7.45
C THR A 475 16.92 12.77 7.33
N LEU A 476 17.40 13.84 6.70
CA LEU A 476 16.62 15.02 6.32
C LEU A 476 16.33 14.93 4.82
N LEU A 477 15.07 14.70 4.45
CA LEU A 477 14.65 14.35 3.09
C LEU A 477 13.67 15.39 2.54
N PHE A 478 13.97 15.94 1.37
CA PHE A 478 13.10 16.83 0.63
C PHE A 478 12.63 16.19 -0.68
N SER A 479 11.35 16.37 -0.99
CA SER A 479 10.71 16.04 -2.27
C SER A 479 9.34 16.71 -2.27
N ASP A 480 8.94 17.28 -3.40
CA ASP A 480 7.63 17.93 -3.57
C ASP A 480 6.60 16.93 -4.14
N GLU A 481 7.03 15.74 -4.56
CA GLU A 481 6.27 14.74 -5.31
C GLU A 481 5.97 13.47 -4.49
N TRP A 482 4.77 12.91 -4.70
CA TRP A 482 4.30 11.72 -4.00
C TRP A 482 5.13 10.47 -4.37
N GLY A 483 5.43 9.65 -3.37
CA GLY A 483 6.04 8.33 -3.60
C GLY A 483 6.71 7.70 -2.39
N LEU A 484 7.08 8.51 -1.39
CA LEU A 484 7.54 8.01 -0.09
C LEU A 484 6.41 7.26 0.61
N GLN A 485 6.69 6.02 1.03
CA GLN A 485 5.82 5.23 1.90
C GLN A 485 6.56 4.86 3.19
N ILE A 486 5.84 4.85 4.31
CA ILE A 486 6.36 4.52 5.64
C ILE A 486 5.48 3.45 6.32
N ARG A 487 5.97 2.89 7.43
CA ARG A 487 5.21 2.00 8.32
C ARG A 487 5.29 2.48 9.78
N PRO A 488 4.15 2.75 10.44
CA PRO A 488 4.12 3.02 11.89
C PRO A 488 4.61 1.81 12.71
N PRO A 489 5.33 2.03 13.83
CA PRO A 489 5.66 0.98 14.79
C PRO A 489 4.59 0.85 15.90
N GLY A 490 4.68 -0.22 16.70
CA GLY A 490 3.87 -0.42 17.92
C GLY A 490 2.52 -1.13 17.73
N GLU A 491 1.69 -1.14 18.78
CA GLU A 491 0.36 -1.78 18.81
C GLU A 491 -0.68 -1.08 17.91
N CYS A 492 -0.37 0.12 17.41
CA CYS A 492 -1.02 0.79 16.27
C CYS A 492 -0.80 0.04 14.93
N GLY A 493 -0.57 -1.27 14.99
CA GLY A 493 0.34 -2.02 14.12
C GLY A 493 -0.20 -2.33 12.73
N ALA A 494 -0.31 -1.31 11.87
CA ALA A 494 -0.53 -1.52 10.45
C ALA A 494 0.64 -2.34 9.85
N ARG A 495 0.34 -3.56 9.40
CA ARG A 495 1.23 -4.35 8.53
C ARG A 495 1.45 -3.69 7.16
N GLU A 496 0.58 -2.76 6.79
CA GLU A 496 0.52 -2.10 5.48
C GLU A 496 1.38 -0.82 5.43
N MET A 497 2.34 -0.77 4.50
CA MET A 497 3.06 0.46 4.14
C MET A 497 2.06 1.48 3.59
N GLY A 498 2.15 2.75 3.99
CA GLY A 498 1.27 3.82 3.52
C GLY A 498 2.03 5.04 3.03
N PHE A 499 1.47 5.76 2.06
CA PHE A 499 2.07 6.98 1.52
C PHE A 499 2.07 8.11 2.56
N VAL A 500 2.98 9.06 2.42
CA VAL A 500 2.92 10.35 3.14
C VAL A 500 2.84 11.50 2.15
N ALA A 501 1.97 12.46 2.44
CA ALA A 501 1.77 13.63 1.61
C ALA A 501 3.01 14.55 1.65
N PRO A 502 3.60 14.94 0.50
CA PRO A 502 4.48 16.09 0.43
C PRO A 502 3.77 17.33 0.97
N LYS A 503 4.47 18.09 1.81
CA LYS A 503 3.93 19.32 2.41
C LYS A 503 4.87 20.49 2.07
N PRO A 504 4.38 21.53 1.38
CA PRO A 504 5.16 22.75 1.13
C PRO A 504 5.75 23.32 2.42
N GLY A 505 6.90 23.97 2.31
CA GLY A 505 7.64 24.51 3.45
C GLY A 505 8.29 23.49 4.38
N CYS A 506 8.08 22.18 4.16
CA CYS A 506 8.51 21.13 5.09
C CYS A 506 9.55 20.17 4.49
N ALA A 507 10.37 19.59 5.36
CA ALA A 507 11.19 18.41 5.09
C ALA A 507 10.56 17.17 5.76
N PHE A 508 10.81 15.99 5.23
CA PHE A 508 10.64 14.73 5.96
C PHE A 508 11.88 14.49 6.84
N VAL A 509 11.69 14.04 8.07
CA VAL A 509 12.78 13.59 8.95
C VAL A 509 12.53 12.13 9.34
N HIS A 510 13.56 11.30 9.15
CA HIS A 510 13.61 9.93 9.66
C HIS A 510 14.64 9.82 10.78
N VAL A 511 14.30 9.10 11.84
CA VAL A 511 15.28 8.49 12.74
C VAL A 511 15.87 7.26 12.04
N GLY A 512 17.19 7.17 12.03
CA GLY A 512 17.92 6.00 11.55
C GLY A 512 18.56 5.18 12.67
N ASP A 513 19.13 4.04 12.29
CA ASP A 513 19.61 3.00 13.20
C ASP A 513 20.67 3.50 14.19
N SER A 514 21.60 4.37 13.75
CA SER A 514 22.67 4.88 14.63
C SER A 514 22.11 5.67 15.82
N LEU A 515 21.01 6.42 15.61
CA LEU A 515 20.35 7.18 16.68
C LEU A 515 19.44 6.28 17.53
N ARG A 516 18.78 5.29 16.91
CA ARG A 516 18.06 4.24 17.65
C ARG A 516 18.99 3.50 18.61
N PHE A 517 20.16 3.07 18.14
CA PHE A 517 21.18 2.39 18.96
C PHE A 517 21.70 3.32 20.06
N ALA A 518 22.09 4.56 19.72
CA ALA A 518 22.56 5.55 20.68
C ALA A 518 21.54 5.86 21.79
N SER A 519 20.24 5.81 21.48
CA SER A 519 19.15 6.02 22.46
C SER A 519 18.95 4.86 23.44
N GLY A 520 19.65 3.74 23.26
CA GLY A 520 19.38 2.48 23.96
C GLY A 520 18.09 1.82 23.48
N MET A 521 17.85 1.82 22.16
CA MET A 521 16.66 1.27 21.49
C MET A 521 15.32 1.93 21.85
N LYS A 522 15.34 3.14 22.43
CA LYS A 522 14.13 3.89 22.83
C LYS A 522 13.45 4.56 21.65
N PHE A 523 14.23 5.14 20.73
CA PHE A 523 13.71 5.72 19.50
C PHE A 523 13.51 4.63 18.43
N GLN A 524 12.52 4.82 17.56
CA GLN A 524 12.18 3.87 16.49
C GLN A 524 12.91 4.25 15.19
N SER A 525 13.47 3.29 14.44
CA SER A 525 13.98 3.57 13.09
C SER A 525 12.82 3.63 12.09
N CYS A 526 12.80 4.62 11.21
CA CYS A 526 11.75 4.75 10.20
C CYS A 526 11.86 3.67 9.11
N ILE A 527 10.98 2.67 9.14
CA ILE A 527 10.80 1.72 8.04
C ILE A 527 10.08 2.43 6.90
N HIS A 528 10.76 2.57 5.77
CA HIS A 528 10.25 3.31 4.62
C HIS A 528 10.67 2.67 3.28
N ARG A 529 9.99 3.05 2.20
CA ARG A 529 10.33 2.72 0.80
C ARG A 529 9.91 3.86 -0.13
N VAL A 530 10.28 3.77 -1.42
CA VAL A 530 9.71 4.65 -2.45
C VAL A 530 9.02 3.81 -3.52
N VAL A 531 7.75 4.12 -3.79
CA VAL A 531 6.95 3.57 -4.90
C VAL A 531 6.44 4.75 -5.72
N PRO A 532 6.59 4.80 -7.05
CA PRO A 532 6.00 5.86 -7.86
C PRO A 532 4.48 5.95 -7.62
N PHE A 533 4.00 7.13 -7.22
CA PHE A 533 2.57 7.36 -7.00
C PHE A 533 1.83 7.47 -8.33
N ASN A 534 2.38 8.26 -9.27
CA ASN A 534 2.10 8.15 -10.70
C ASN A 534 3.33 7.50 -11.38
N PRO A 535 3.20 6.35 -12.07
CA PRO A 535 4.33 5.68 -12.72
C PRO A 535 4.83 6.37 -14.01
N SER A 536 4.09 7.36 -14.54
CA SER A 536 4.51 8.15 -15.71
C SER A 536 5.17 9.50 -15.35
N GLU A 537 5.30 9.82 -14.05
CA GLU A 537 5.93 11.06 -13.56
C GLU A 537 7.40 10.84 -13.15
N HIS A 538 8.20 11.90 -13.30
CA HIS A 538 9.51 11.99 -12.67
C HIS A 538 9.33 12.40 -11.20
N ARG A 539 10.21 11.92 -10.33
CA ARG A 539 10.27 12.35 -8.92
C ARG A 539 11.71 12.57 -8.49
N TYR A 540 12.00 13.74 -7.95
CA TYR A 540 13.31 14.13 -7.43
C TYR A 540 13.32 14.00 -5.90
N SER A 541 14.49 13.79 -5.32
CA SER A 541 14.65 13.82 -3.85
C SER A 541 16.06 14.25 -3.46
N ILE A 542 16.13 15.10 -2.44
CA ILE A 542 17.38 15.53 -1.80
C ILE A 542 17.38 14.92 -0.39
N ALA A 543 18.27 13.98 -0.13
CA ALA A 543 18.38 13.30 1.17
C ALA A 543 19.75 13.59 1.81
N TYR A 544 19.76 14.29 2.93
CA TYR A 544 20.96 14.47 3.75
C TYR A 544 20.98 13.43 4.88
N PHE A 545 21.92 12.49 4.80
CA PHE A 545 22.09 11.42 5.78
C PHE A 545 23.14 11.83 6.80
N LEU A 546 22.72 12.40 7.94
CA LEU A 546 23.63 12.70 9.06
C LEU A 546 24.05 11.39 9.74
N ARG A 547 25.34 11.08 9.74
CA ARG A 547 25.91 9.88 10.36
C ARG A 547 26.84 10.27 11.50
N ALA A 548 26.94 9.40 12.50
CA ALA A 548 27.89 9.56 13.57
C ALA A 548 29.33 9.45 13.06
N GLU A 549 30.29 9.94 13.84
CA GLU A 549 31.71 9.78 13.56
C GLU A 549 32.06 8.29 13.45
N ASP A 550 32.95 7.94 12.51
CA ASP A 550 33.22 6.55 12.11
C ASP A 550 33.57 5.62 13.29
N ASP A 551 34.28 6.13 14.31
CA ASP A 551 34.69 5.41 15.52
C ASP A 551 33.70 5.52 16.70
N THR A 552 32.51 6.09 16.49
CA THR A 552 31.43 6.06 17.48
C THR A 552 30.95 4.63 17.68
N MET A 553 31.06 4.11 18.89
CA MET A 553 30.69 2.72 19.19
C MET A 553 29.27 2.63 19.75
N PHE A 554 28.49 1.67 19.24
CA PHE A 554 27.11 1.40 19.62
C PHE A 554 26.93 -0.07 20.03
N THR A 555 25.85 -0.36 20.75
CA THR A 555 25.31 -1.72 20.87
C THR A 555 24.17 -1.86 19.87
N ASP A 556 24.28 -2.80 18.94
CA ASP A 556 23.25 -3.04 17.92
C ASP A 556 22.08 -3.90 18.44
N SER A 557 21.11 -4.18 17.57
CA SER A 557 19.90 -4.94 17.90
C SER A 557 20.13 -6.43 18.17
N GLU A 558 21.34 -6.95 17.95
CA GLU A 558 21.75 -8.31 18.31
C GLU A 558 22.69 -8.33 19.52
N GLY A 559 22.91 -7.16 20.15
CA GLY A 559 23.80 -6.99 21.30
C GLY A 559 25.28 -6.93 20.93
N ARG A 560 25.62 -6.81 19.64
CA ARG A 560 27.02 -6.66 19.19
C ARG A 560 27.49 -5.24 19.49
N TYR A 561 28.76 -5.11 19.89
CA TYR A 561 29.43 -3.82 19.91
C TYR A 561 30.02 -3.56 18.52
N VAL A 562 29.55 -2.52 17.85
CA VAL A 562 29.93 -2.14 16.47
C VAL A 562 30.27 -0.66 16.42
N THR A 563 31.20 -0.26 15.55
CA THR A 563 31.36 1.17 15.25
C THR A 563 30.31 1.64 14.24
N ALA A 564 30.09 2.96 14.16
CA ALA A 564 29.23 3.58 13.15
C ALA A 564 29.68 3.20 11.73
N LYS A 565 31.00 3.10 11.51
CA LYS A 565 31.55 2.65 10.23
C LYS A 565 31.35 1.15 9.99
N ASP A 566 31.58 0.29 10.97
CA ASP A 566 31.36 -1.16 10.81
C ASP A 566 29.90 -1.45 10.45
N TRP A 567 28.96 -0.86 11.20
CA TRP A 567 27.51 -1.01 10.93
C TRP A 567 27.15 -0.48 9.54
N HIS A 568 27.70 0.68 9.16
CA HIS A 568 27.46 1.27 7.84
C HIS A 568 27.97 0.39 6.70
N ASP A 569 29.19 -0.14 6.81
CA ASP A 569 29.80 -0.93 5.75
C ASP A 569 29.20 -2.34 5.68
N GLU A 570 28.87 -2.98 6.82
CA GLU A 570 28.11 -4.24 6.88
C GLU A 570 26.72 -4.08 6.24
N LYS A 571 25.94 -3.08 6.66
CA LYS A 571 24.58 -2.85 6.17
C LYS A 571 24.57 -2.40 4.70
N PHE A 572 25.53 -1.58 4.28
CA PHE A 572 25.67 -1.21 2.87
C PHE A 572 25.99 -2.42 2.01
N LYS A 573 26.91 -3.30 2.45
CA LYS A 573 27.22 -4.54 1.75
C LYS A 573 25.98 -5.41 1.58
N ALA A 574 25.15 -5.54 2.63
CA ALA A 574 23.90 -6.30 2.57
C ALA A 574 22.89 -5.74 1.54
N PHE A 575 22.93 -4.44 1.20
CA PHE A 575 22.12 -3.88 0.10
C PHE A 575 22.70 -4.12 -1.30
N THR A 576 24.01 -4.40 -1.42
CA THR A 576 24.70 -4.63 -2.71
C THR A 576 24.99 -6.10 -3.03
N ASP A 577 25.01 -6.96 -2.02
CA ASP A 577 25.27 -8.39 -2.17
C ASP A 577 24.21 -9.07 -3.07
N PRO A 578 24.52 -10.16 -3.80
CA PRO A 578 23.53 -10.89 -4.59
C PRO A 578 22.38 -11.46 -3.74
N PRO A 579 21.16 -11.66 -4.29
CA PRO A 579 19.98 -12.04 -3.50
C PRO A 579 20.13 -13.27 -2.59
N MET A 580 20.93 -14.25 -3.00
CA MET A 580 21.28 -15.42 -2.16
C MET A 580 22.00 -15.03 -0.86
N TRP A 581 22.90 -14.04 -0.93
CA TRP A 581 23.63 -13.52 0.22
C TRP A 581 22.80 -12.50 1.01
N GLN A 582 21.92 -11.72 0.37
CA GLN A 582 20.94 -10.87 1.07
C GLN A 582 20.04 -11.73 1.98
N ALA A 583 19.59 -12.90 1.49
CA ALA A 583 18.81 -13.87 2.26
C ALA A 583 19.60 -14.58 3.38
N MET A 584 20.92 -14.43 3.43
CA MET A 584 21.81 -14.95 4.49
C MET A 584 22.29 -13.86 5.46
N ALA A 585 21.97 -12.58 5.22
CA ALA A 585 22.27 -11.51 6.15
C ALA A 585 21.44 -11.66 7.44
N PRO A 586 21.92 -11.17 8.60
CA PRO A 586 21.14 -11.19 9.83
C PRO A 586 19.79 -10.45 9.63
N ARG A 587 18.67 -11.02 10.12
CA ARG A 587 17.34 -10.42 9.93
C ARG A 587 17.23 -8.99 10.47
N SER A 588 18.10 -8.62 11.44
CA SER A 588 18.20 -7.24 11.93
C SER A 588 18.77 -6.25 10.91
N MET A 589 19.61 -6.68 9.96
CA MET A 589 20.48 -5.80 9.17
C MET A 589 19.69 -4.79 8.32
N ILE A 590 18.78 -5.27 7.47
CA ILE A 590 18.02 -4.42 6.53
C ILE A 590 17.13 -3.40 7.26
N LEU A 591 16.65 -3.73 8.47
CA LEU A 591 15.65 -2.95 9.23
C LEU A 591 16.15 -2.43 10.58
N GLY A 592 17.46 -2.45 10.85
CA GLY A 592 18.04 -1.97 12.10
C GLY A 592 17.60 -2.75 13.35
N GLY A 593 17.03 -3.95 13.18
CA GLY A 593 16.36 -4.71 14.22
C GLY A 593 14.99 -4.18 14.63
N MET A 594 14.38 -3.28 13.85
CA MET A 594 12.93 -3.09 13.88
C MET A 594 12.26 -4.37 13.37
N LYS A 595 11.38 -4.98 14.18
CA LYS A 595 10.64 -6.19 13.78
C LYS A 595 9.65 -5.88 12.66
N GLU A 596 9.52 -6.76 11.67
CA GLU A 596 8.44 -6.66 10.67
C GLU A 596 7.08 -6.96 11.32
N ASP A 597 7.01 -8.01 12.14
CA ASP A 597 5.75 -8.60 12.56
C ASP A 597 5.46 -8.39 14.05
N GLY A 598 4.21 -8.05 14.36
CA GLY A 598 3.68 -7.96 15.72
C GLY A 598 3.07 -9.29 16.17
N ALA A 599 3.91 -10.26 16.54
CA ALA A 599 3.53 -11.46 17.30
C ALA A 599 4.76 -12.12 17.96
N ASP A 600 4.53 -12.90 19.01
CA ASP A 600 5.37 -14.06 19.31
C ASP A 600 4.99 -15.21 18.35
N ASP A 601 5.98 -16.04 18.02
CA ASP A 601 5.87 -17.32 17.29
C ASP A 601 5.19 -17.36 15.90
N ARG A 602 6.07 -17.60 14.91
CA ARG A 602 5.91 -18.19 13.56
C ARG A 602 5.99 -17.24 12.37
N GLU A 603 6.49 -17.85 11.30
CA GLU A 603 6.78 -17.29 10.00
C GLU A 603 5.47 -17.09 9.22
N ASP A 604 5.24 -15.88 8.68
CA ASP A 604 5.56 -15.60 7.28
C ASP A 604 5.35 -14.11 6.92
N LEU A 605 6.07 -13.62 5.91
CA LEU A 605 6.11 -12.20 5.52
C LEU A 605 4.97 -11.82 4.58
N VAL A 606 4.09 -10.92 5.03
CA VAL A 606 2.89 -10.52 4.27
C VAL A 606 2.76 -9.01 4.09
N GLU A 607 3.18 -8.53 2.93
CA GLU A 607 2.78 -7.25 2.35
C GLU A 607 2.13 -7.51 0.99
N CYS A 608 0.81 -7.35 0.86
CA CYS A 608 0.13 -7.23 -0.43
C CYS A 608 -1.21 -6.49 -0.31
N LEU A 609 -1.68 -5.99 -1.45
CA LEU A 609 -3.12 -5.84 -1.73
C LEU A 609 -3.43 -6.62 -3.01
N VAL A 610 -4.50 -7.42 -3.04
CA VAL A 610 -5.37 -7.55 -4.22
C VAL A 610 -6.80 -8.02 -3.86
N GLU A 611 -7.84 -7.36 -4.42
CA GLU A 611 -9.29 -7.74 -4.32
C GLU A 611 -9.91 -7.52 -2.90
N TYR A 612 -11.22 -7.33 -2.61
CA TYR A 612 -12.48 -8.00 -3.00
C TYR A 612 -13.77 -7.10 -2.95
N TYR A 613 -15.00 -7.65 -3.00
CA TYR A 613 -16.25 -6.87 -2.90
C TYR A 613 -16.47 -6.27 -1.51
N PHE A 614 -17.46 -5.39 -1.32
CA PHE A 614 -17.83 -4.78 -0.02
C PHE A 614 -18.39 -5.83 0.95
N GLN A 615 -17.48 -6.56 1.60
CA GLN A 615 -17.81 -7.73 2.41
C GLN A 615 -17.83 -7.41 3.90
N CYS A 616 -18.89 -7.89 4.54
CA CYS A 616 -19.15 -7.70 5.96
C CYS A 616 -19.33 -9.05 6.65
N VAL A 617 -18.70 -9.24 7.81
CA VAL A 617 -19.12 -10.28 8.77
C VAL A 617 -20.20 -9.69 9.66
N THR A 618 -21.36 -10.35 9.72
CA THR A 618 -22.58 -9.93 10.45
C THR A 618 -23.00 -10.99 11.47
#